data_AF-A0A0S9SHW0-F1
#
_entry.id   AF-A0A0S9SHW0-F1
#
_cell.length_a   1.000
_cell.length_b   1.000
_cell.length_c   1.000
_cell.angle_alpha   90.00
_cell.angle_beta   90.00
_cell.angle_gamma   90.00
#
_symmetry.space_group_name_H-M   'P 1'
#
loop_
_entity.id
_entity.type
_entity.pdbx_description
1 polymer ?
#
loop_
_entity_poly.entity_id
_entity_poly.type
_entity_poly.pdbx_seq_one_letter_code
_entity_poly.pdbx_strand_id
1 'polypeptide(L)'
;MAVTVLAQSLWDAAKLHLDLFGTLGLLLGFIAGIMPHRHGMLLASAACAACFGLHYLHLGALTGTAMCGIALLQNLVSVQAIRPTGRAAWVAPLFAATTLMAASLTVITWNGWPSACAGLGTLLATAARLQGDLQAMRRFFVGASLCWAGHNLLVGSVFGLTCDLLTLSGLGLSLARHHLRRPGTQALHVPNQAAAG
;
A
#
# COMPACT_ATOMS: atom_id res chain seq x y z
N MET A 1 -30.45 19.77 17.80
CA MET A 1 -29.40 20.66 18.33
C MET A 1 -28.09 19.90 18.65
N ALA A 2 -28.13 18.76 19.35
CA ALA A 2 -26.92 17.95 19.60
C ALA A 2 -26.30 17.32 18.33
N VAL A 3 -27.12 16.82 17.40
CA VAL A 3 -26.65 16.19 16.15
C VAL A 3 -25.96 17.19 15.21
N THR A 4 -26.47 18.41 15.11
CA THR A 4 -25.88 19.47 14.29
C THR A 4 -24.56 19.96 14.86
N VAL A 5 -24.45 20.07 16.20
CA VAL A 5 -23.19 20.43 16.88
C VAL A 5 -22.14 19.33 16.75
N LEU A 6 -22.53 18.06 16.88
CA LEU A 6 -21.65 16.92 16.62
C LEU A 6 -21.21 16.86 15.14
N ALA A 7 -22.13 17.10 14.21
CA ALA A 7 -21.82 17.14 12.78
C ALA A 7 -20.87 18.31 12.45
N GLN A 8 -21.07 19.49 13.05
CA GLN A 8 -20.18 20.63 12.89
C GLN A 8 -18.81 20.41 13.55
N SER A 9 -18.75 19.81 14.75
CA SER A 9 -17.45 19.50 15.37
C SER A 9 -16.68 18.44 14.58
N LEU A 10 -17.37 17.44 14.04
CA LEU A 10 -16.78 16.45 13.13
C LEU A 10 -16.32 17.10 11.81
N TRP A 11 -17.09 18.06 11.29
CA TRP A 11 -16.77 18.79 10.07
C TRP A 11 -15.59 19.73 10.22
N ASP A 12 -15.50 20.44 11.34
CA ASP A 12 -14.39 21.36 11.63
C ASP A 12 -13.11 20.59 11.99
N ALA A 13 -13.22 19.44 12.67
CA ALA A 13 -12.10 18.50 12.86
C ALA A 13 -11.66 17.88 11.52
N ALA A 14 -12.59 17.55 10.62
CA ALA A 14 -12.26 17.02 9.30
C ALA A 14 -11.60 18.07 8.40
N LYS A 15 -12.08 19.32 8.41
CA LYS A 15 -11.51 20.44 7.64
C LYS A 15 -10.03 20.66 7.93
N LEU A 16 -9.61 20.50 9.19
CA LEU A 16 -8.21 20.66 9.59
C LEU A 16 -7.29 19.59 8.97
N HIS A 17 -7.83 18.43 8.60
CA HIS A 17 -7.11 17.30 8.00
C HIS A 17 -7.37 17.13 6.49
N LEU A 18 -8.23 17.97 5.90
CA LEU A 18 -8.57 17.98 4.48
C LEU A 18 -7.68 18.96 3.71
N ASP A 19 -6.36 18.81 3.82
CA ASP A 19 -5.47 19.55 2.93
C ASP A 19 -5.44 18.92 1.52
N LEU A 20 -5.04 19.72 0.54
CA LEU A 20 -5.00 19.31 -0.86
C LEU A 20 -4.13 18.05 -1.04
N PHE A 21 -3.04 17.94 -0.28
CA PHE A 21 -2.13 16.80 -0.36
C PHE A 21 -2.77 15.52 0.15
N GLY A 22 -3.48 15.56 1.26
CA GLY A 22 -4.22 14.42 1.77
C GLY A 22 -5.25 13.92 0.76
N THR A 23 -6.13 14.78 0.28
CA THR A 23 -7.17 14.40 -0.69
C THR A 23 -6.60 13.80 -1.98
N LEU A 24 -5.52 14.37 -2.51
CA LEU A 24 -4.78 13.77 -3.63
C LEU A 24 -4.19 12.40 -3.26
N GLY A 25 -3.64 12.25 -2.06
CA GLY A 25 -3.15 10.98 -1.52
C GLY A 25 -4.21 9.89 -1.53
N LEU A 26 -5.43 10.17 -1.07
CA LEU A 26 -6.55 9.22 -1.08
C LEU A 26 -6.88 8.72 -2.49
N LEU A 27 -6.99 9.65 -3.44
CA LEU A 27 -7.29 9.32 -4.83
C LEU A 27 -6.17 8.48 -5.46
N LEU A 28 -4.92 8.85 -5.19
CA LEU A 28 -3.75 8.11 -5.68
C LEU A 28 -3.66 6.71 -5.07
N GLY A 29 -4.04 6.54 -3.81
CA GLY A 29 -4.14 5.22 -3.15
C GLY A 29 -5.16 4.31 -3.83
N PHE A 30 -6.32 4.85 -4.21
CA PHE A 30 -7.32 4.13 -5.01
C PHE A 30 -6.80 3.80 -6.41
N ILE A 31 -6.24 4.80 -7.11
CA ILE A 31 -5.68 4.67 -8.46
C ILE A 31 -4.60 3.59 -8.49
N ALA A 32 -3.71 3.55 -7.49
CA ALA A 32 -2.69 2.52 -7.35
C ALA A 32 -3.32 1.12 -7.28
N GLY A 33 -4.39 0.95 -6.49
CA GLY A 33 -5.09 -0.33 -6.35
C GLY A 33 -5.73 -0.84 -7.65
N ILE A 34 -6.28 0.04 -8.48
CA ILE A 34 -6.95 -0.33 -9.74
C ILE A 34 -6.00 -0.44 -10.94
N MET A 35 -4.74 -0.01 -10.81
CA MET A 35 -3.82 0.10 -11.94
C MET A 35 -3.53 -1.27 -12.59
N PRO A 36 -3.62 -1.41 -13.92
CA PRO A 36 -3.48 -2.70 -14.61
C PRO A 36 -2.03 -3.19 -14.75
N HIS A 37 -1.04 -2.31 -14.58
CA HIS A 37 0.38 -2.64 -14.74
C HIS A 37 1.18 -2.29 -13.48
N ARG A 38 2.18 -3.11 -13.17
CA ARG A 38 3.10 -2.94 -12.03
C ARG A 38 3.75 -1.55 -11.98
N HIS A 39 4.24 -1.09 -13.13
CA HIS A 39 4.90 0.21 -13.24
C HIS A 39 3.99 1.36 -12.80
N GLY A 40 2.76 1.41 -13.33
CA GLY A 40 1.79 2.43 -12.95
C GLY A 40 1.37 2.32 -11.47
N MET A 41 1.21 1.09 -10.95
CA MET A 41 0.84 0.87 -9.56
C MET A 41 1.90 1.43 -8.61
N LEU A 42 3.18 1.20 -8.90
CA LEU A 42 4.29 1.73 -8.11
C LEU A 42 4.42 3.25 -8.23
N LEU A 43 4.25 3.83 -9.43
CA LEU A 43 4.28 5.29 -9.61
C LEU A 43 3.12 5.98 -8.88
N ALA A 44 1.90 5.44 -8.97
CA ALA A 44 0.76 5.94 -8.22
C ALA A 44 1.00 5.81 -6.71
N SER A 45 1.58 4.69 -6.25
CA SER A 45 1.97 4.49 -4.85
C SER A 45 3.08 5.45 -4.39
N ALA A 46 4.02 5.78 -5.27
CA ALA A 46 5.06 6.77 -5.01
C ALA A 46 4.47 8.18 -4.85
N ALA A 47 3.62 8.59 -5.80
CA ALA A 47 2.92 9.86 -5.72
C ALA A 47 2.03 9.96 -4.47
N CYS A 48 1.30 8.88 -4.15
CA CYS A 48 0.53 8.74 -2.92
C CYS A 48 1.42 8.97 -1.67
N ALA A 49 2.56 8.28 -1.59
CA ALA A 49 3.50 8.42 -0.48
C ALA A 49 4.07 9.84 -0.39
N ALA A 50 4.35 10.50 -1.50
CA ALA A 50 4.80 11.90 -1.51
C ALA A 50 3.71 12.84 -0.97
N CYS A 51 2.47 12.69 -1.42
CA CYS A 51 1.33 13.48 -0.94
C CYS A 51 1.10 13.30 0.56
N PHE A 52 1.07 12.05 1.06
CA PHE A 52 0.95 11.79 2.49
C PHE A 52 2.17 12.27 3.30
N GLY A 53 3.38 12.19 2.73
CA GLY A 53 4.58 12.72 3.36
C GLY A 53 4.52 14.23 3.55
N LEU A 54 4.04 14.98 2.55
CA LEU A 54 3.82 16.42 2.65
C LEU A 54 2.71 16.75 3.65
N HIS A 55 1.61 16.00 3.64
CA HIS A 55 0.54 16.13 4.63
C HIS A 55 1.06 15.92 6.07
N TYR A 56 1.79 14.85 6.33
CA TYR A 56 2.37 14.59 7.65
C TYR A 56 3.43 15.61 8.05
N LEU A 57 4.19 16.15 7.09
CA LEU A 57 5.13 17.22 7.36
C LEU A 57 4.40 18.50 7.81
N HIS A 58 3.28 18.86 7.17
CA HIS A 58 2.44 19.98 7.60
C HIS A 58 1.85 19.77 9.00
N LEU A 59 1.50 18.53 9.35
CA LEU A 59 1.03 18.18 10.70
C LEU A 59 2.15 18.09 11.75
N GLY A 60 3.42 18.23 11.36
CA GLY A 60 4.56 18.04 12.26
C GLY A 60 4.83 16.57 12.65
N ALA A 61 4.18 15.61 11.99
CA ALA A 61 4.26 14.19 12.29
C ALA A 61 5.51 13.54 11.63
N LEU A 62 6.69 13.83 12.16
CA LEU A 62 7.98 13.48 11.57
C LEU A 62 8.16 11.98 11.29
N THR A 63 7.68 11.09 12.17
CA THR A 63 7.75 9.64 11.95
C THR A 63 6.95 9.23 10.71
N GLY A 64 5.74 9.76 10.55
CA GLY A 64 4.89 9.51 9.38
C GLY A 64 5.57 10.03 8.11
N THR A 65 6.11 11.24 8.15
CA THR A 65 6.87 11.82 7.03
C THR A 65 8.07 10.96 6.62
N ALA A 66 8.87 10.48 7.59
CA ALA A 66 10.01 9.63 7.32
C ALA A 66 9.61 8.29 6.69
N MET A 67 8.55 7.65 7.20
CA MET A 67 8.01 6.41 6.68
C MET A 67 7.47 6.57 5.26
N CYS A 68 6.80 7.69 4.97
CA CYS A 68 6.38 8.07 3.62
C CYS A 68 7.59 8.27 2.68
N GLY A 69 8.66 8.91 3.16
CA GLY A 69 9.91 9.07 2.40
C GLY A 69 10.57 7.73 2.06
N ILE A 70 10.60 6.79 3.01
CA ILE A 70 11.07 5.41 2.78
C ILE A 70 10.21 4.73 1.71
N ALA A 71 8.89 4.81 1.83
CA ALA A 71 7.97 4.21 0.88
C ALA A 71 8.13 4.80 -0.53
N LEU A 72 8.28 6.13 -0.64
CA LEU A 72 8.55 6.83 -1.89
C LEU A 72 9.84 6.31 -2.55
N LEU A 73 10.94 6.27 -1.81
CA LEU A 73 12.23 5.77 -2.30
C LEU A 73 12.12 4.32 -2.79
N GLN A 74 11.55 3.44 -1.97
CA GLN A 74 11.39 2.02 -2.32
C GLN A 74 10.50 1.84 -3.57
N ASN A 75 9.43 2.62 -3.71
CA ASN A 75 8.58 2.57 -4.91
C ASN A 75 9.37 3.00 -6.16
N LEU A 76 10.11 4.10 -6.10
CA LEU A 76 10.92 4.58 -7.23
C LEU A 76 12.04 3.61 -7.62
N VAL A 77 12.74 3.04 -6.63
CA VAL A 77 13.74 1.99 -6.87
C VAL A 77 13.10 0.75 -7.49
N SER A 78 11.94 0.34 -6.98
CA SER A 78 11.22 -0.82 -7.47
C SER A 78 10.73 -0.67 -8.92
N VAL A 79 10.37 0.56 -9.32
CA VAL A 79 10.04 0.90 -10.72
C VAL A 79 11.24 0.69 -11.63
N GLN A 80 12.41 1.16 -11.21
CA GLN A 80 13.60 1.22 -12.07
C GLN A 80 14.37 -0.11 -12.12
N ALA A 81 14.47 -0.80 -10.98
CA ALA A 81 15.49 -1.83 -10.77
C ALA A 81 14.95 -3.24 -10.51
N ILE A 82 13.63 -3.45 -10.53
CA ILE A 82 13.00 -4.75 -10.30
C ILE A 82 12.11 -5.13 -11.50
N ARG A 83 12.35 -6.31 -12.06
CA ARG A 83 11.66 -6.88 -13.22
C ARG A 83 11.25 -8.33 -12.90
N PRO A 84 10.29 -8.93 -13.62
CA PRO A 84 9.95 -10.35 -13.42
C PRO A 84 11.15 -11.30 -13.56
N THR A 85 12.14 -10.95 -14.40
CA THR A 85 13.33 -11.75 -14.67
C THR A 85 14.44 -11.59 -13.63
N GLY A 86 14.33 -10.62 -12.72
CA GLY A 86 15.36 -10.36 -11.71
C GLY A 86 15.41 -8.91 -11.24
N ARG A 87 16.35 -8.63 -10.34
CA ARG A 87 16.61 -7.31 -9.76
C ARG A 87 18.10 -7.02 -9.72
N ALA A 88 18.47 -5.74 -9.77
CA ALA A 88 19.86 -5.35 -9.60
C ALA A 88 20.38 -5.72 -8.20
N ALA A 89 21.66 -6.10 -8.09
CA ALA A 89 22.24 -6.59 -6.83
C ALA A 89 22.17 -5.58 -5.68
N TRP A 90 22.22 -4.27 -5.98
CA TRP A 90 22.15 -3.19 -4.99
C TRP A 90 20.74 -2.97 -4.40
N VAL A 91 19.70 -3.53 -5.02
CA VAL A 91 18.31 -3.36 -4.53
C VAL A 91 18.12 -4.02 -3.17
N ALA A 92 18.65 -5.23 -2.99
CA ALA A 92 18.53 -5.96 -1.74
C ALA A 92 19.12 -5.21 -0.53
N PRO A 93 20.39 -4.74 -0.55
CA PRO A 93 20.95 -3.98 0.55
C PRO A 93 20.23 -2.64 0.79
N LEU A 94 19.75 -1.94 -0.26
CA LEU A 94 18.97 -0.71 -0.08
C LEU A 94 17.63 -0.99 0.62
N PHE A 95 16.92 -2.04 0.22
CA PHE A 95 15.67 -2.43 0.85
C PHE A 95 15.90 -2.89 2.30
N ALA A 96 16.98 -3.61 2.57
CA ALA A 96 17.36 -3.97 3.93
C ALA A 96 17.66 -2.72 4.79
N ALA A 97 18.47 -1.78 4.29
CA ALA A 97 18.81 -0.55 5.01
C ALA A 97 17.58 0.30 5.31
N THR A 98 16.70 0.51 4.32
CA THR A 98 15.46 1.27 4.50
C THR A 98 14.48 0.57 5.45
N THR A 99 14.42 -0.76 5.42
CA THR A 99 13.59 -1.54 6.36
C THR A 99 14.13 -1.47 7.78
N LEU A 100 15.45 -1.54 7.96
CA LEU A 100 16.08 -1.35 9.26
C LEU A 100 15.81 0.07 9.80
N MET A 101 15.89 1.09 8.95
CA MET A 101 15.54 2.46 9.34
C MET A 101 14.07 2.56 9.79
N ALA A 102 13.13 1.97 9.04
CA ALA A 102 11.72 1.92 9.44
C ALA A 102 11.50 1.15 10.75
N ALA A 103 12.19 0.04 10.95
CA ALA A 103 12.12 -0.74 12.18
C ALA A 103 12.65 0.05 13.38
N SER A 104 13.80 0.71 13.24
CA SER A 104 14.37 1.59 14.27
C SER A 104 13.42 2.72 14.63
N LEU A 105 12.81 3.39 13.64
CA LEU A 105 11.81 4.44 13.87
C LEU A 105 10.60 3.88 14.64
N THR A 106 10.12 2.69 14.27
CA THR A 106 8.98 2.02 14.93
C THR A 106 9.30 1.66 16.38
N VAL A 107 10.52 1.20 16.66
CA VAL A 107 10.98 0.87 18.02
C VAL A 107 11.15 2.13 18.87
N ILE A 108 11.74 3.19 18.31
CA ILE A 108 11.93 4.47 19.02
C ILE A 108 10.58 5.12 19.35
N THR A 109 9.60 5.02 18.43
CA THR A 109 8.27 5.62 18.56
C THR A 109 7.20 4.61 18.98
N TRP A 110 7.63 3.56 19.71
CA TRP A 110 6.76 2.45 20.06
C TRP A 110 5.55 2.91 20.89
N ASN A 111 4.36 2.55 20.41
CA ASN A 111 3.07 2.90 21.01
C ASN A 111 2.17 1.65 21.17
N GLY A 112 2.76 0.48 21.37
CA GLY A 112 2.04 -0.78 21.57
C GLY A 112 1.51 -1.39 20.26
N TRP A 113 0.27 -1.89 20.29
CA TRP A 113 -0.37 -2.58 19.16
C TRP A 113 -0.44 -1.76 17.86
N PRO A 114 -0.74 -0.45 17.86
CA PRO A 114 -0.61 0.40 16.68
C PRO A 114 0.75 0.25 15.98
N SER A 115 1.85 0.34 16.73
CA SER A 115 3.21 0.22 16.18
C SER A 115 3.49 -1.17 15.63
N ALA A 116 2.97 -2.23 16.27
CA ALA A 116 3.06 -3.58 15.75
C ALA A 116 2.35 -3.72 14.39
N CYS A 117 1.13 -3.19 14.27
CA CYS A 117 0.36 -3.16 13.02
C CYS A 117 1.10 -2.37 11.93
N ALA A 118 1.60 -1.16 12.25
CA ALA A 118 2.36 -0.34 11.31
C ALA A 118 3.67 -1.02 10.86
N GLY A 119 4.38 -1.67 11.79
CA GLY A 119 5.60 -2.42 11.51
C GLY A 119 5.34 -3.57 10.54
N LEU A 120 4.35 -4.43 10.83
CA LEU A 120 3.98 -5.53 9.94
C LEU A 120 3.47 -5.02 8.58
N GLY A 121 2.65 -3.98 8.56
CA GLY A 121 2.18 -3.34 7.34
C GLY A 121 3.32 -2.81 6.49
N THR A 122 4.35 -2.24 7.12
CA THR A 122 5.56 -1.76 6.45
C THR A 122 6.36 -2.92 5.85
N LEU A 123 6.54 -4.02 6.58
CA LEU A 123 7.23 -5.21 6.08
C LEU A 123 6.50 -5.82 4.87
N LEU A 124 5.18 -5.94 4.94
CA LEU A 124 4.36 -6.44 3.83
C LEU A 124 4.41 -5.50 2.63
N ALA A 125 4.39 -4.19 2.84
CA ALA A 125 4.53 -3.21 1.76
C ALA A 125 5.91 -3.27 1.09
N THR A 126 6.97 -3.43 1.88
CA THR A 126 8.34 -3.67 1.38
C THR A 126 8.40 -4.96 0.57
N ALA A 127 7.83 -6.05 1.08
CA ALA A 127 7.76 -7.33 0.39
C ALA A 127 6.97 -7.22 -0.93
N ALA A 128 5.88 -6.45 -0.95
CA ALA A 128 5.09 -6.15 -2.13
C ALA A 128 5.94 -5.45 -3.21
N ARG A 129 6.68 -4.40 -2.82
CA ARG A 129 7.57 -3.64 -3.72
C ARG A 129 8.72 -4.50 -4.25
N LEU A 130 9.13 -5.54 -3.53
CA LEU A 130 10.15 -6.49 -4.00
C LEU A 130 9.62 -7.52 -5.01
N GLN A 131 8.29 -7.65 -5.17
CA GLN A 131 7.74 -8.59 -6.15
C GLN A 131 7.93 -8.10 -7.58
N GLY A 132 8.37 -9.00 -8.45
CA GLY A 132 8.40 -8.80 -9.90
C GLY A 132 7.03 -9.05 -10.55
N ASP A 133 6.24 -9.98 -10.00
CA ASP A 133 4.88 -10.28 -10.45
C ASP A 133 3.84 -9.33 -9.85
N LEU A 134 2.94 -8.83 -10.70
CA LEU A 134 1.89 -7.88 -10.29
C LEU A 134 0.88 -8.49 -9.32
N GLN A 135 0.49 -9.76 -9.50
CA GLN A 135 -0.54 -10.36 -8.63
C GLN A 135 0.04 -10.72 -7.26
N ALA A 136 1.28 -11.20 -7.20
CA ALA A 136 2.01 -11.34 -5.95
C ALA A 136 2.13 -9.99 -5.23
N MET A 137 2.54 -8.93 -5.94
CA MET A 137 2.61 -7.57 -5.41
C MET A 137 1.27 -7.11 -4.81
N ARG A 138 0.15 -7.28 -5.53
CA ARG A 138 -1.18 -6.90 -5.04
C ARG A 138 -1.58 -7.64 -3.77
N ARG A 139 -1.30 -8.94 -3.67
CA ARG A 139 -1.62 -9.74 -2.46
C ARG A 139 -0.87 -9.24 -1.23
N PHE A 140 0.41 -8.93 -1.38
CA PHE A 140 1.18 -8.33 -0.28
C PHE A 140 0.67 -6.93 0.07
N PHE A 141 0.30 -6.11 -0.90
CA PHE A 141 -0.30 -4.80 -0.62
C PHE A 141 -1.67 -4.90 0.07
N VAL A 142 -2.49 -5.91 -0.23
CA VAL A 142 -3.73 -6.15 0.53
C VAL A 142 -3.40 -6.43 1.99
N GLY A 143 -2.45 -7.34 2.26
CA GLY A 143 -2.00 -7.60 3.63
C GLY A 143 -1.46 -6.35 4.32
N ALA A 144 -0.67 -5.55 3.61
CA ALA A 144 -0.14 -4.30 4.12
C ALA A 144 -1.26 -3.31 4.47
N SER A 145 -2.20 -3.06 3.56
CA SER A 145 -3.34 -2.14 3.79
C SER A 145 -4.27 -2.62 4.90
N LEU A 146 -4.44 -3.93 5.11
CA LEU A 146 -5.17 -4.43 6.27
C LEU A 146 -4.45 -4.12 7.59
N CYS A 147 -3.12 -4.25 7.63
CA CYS A 147 -2.34 -3.89 8.81
C CYS A 147 -2.37 -2.38 9.08
N TRP A 148 -2.26 -1.55 8.03
CA TRP A 148 -2.38 -0.10 8.14
C TRP A 148 -3.78 0.34 8.56
N ALA A 149 -4.84 -0.30 8.04
CA ALA A 149 -6.20 -0.07 8.50
C ALA A 149 -6.35 -0.38 10.00
N GLY A 150 -5.74 -1.48 10.48
CA GLY A 150 -5.68 -1.81 11.90
C GLY A 150 -4.97 -0.74 12.74
N HIS A 151 -3.80 -0.27 12.30
CA HIS A 151 -3.10 0.86 12.93
C HIS A 151 -3.99 2.11 12.98
N ASN A 152 -4.57 2.49 11.84
CA ASN A 152 -5.36 3.72 11.72
C ASN A 152 -6.66 3.65 12.52
N LEU A 153 -7.26 2.46 12.66
CA LEU A 153 -8.39 2.24 13.54
C LEU A 153 -8.00 2.42 15.01
N LEU A 154 -6.88 1.84 15.45
CA LEU A 154 -6.42 1.93 16.84
C LEU A 154 -5.96 3.35 17.24
N VAL A 155 -5.40 4.12 16.30
CA VAL A 155 -4.97 5.51 16.53
C VAL A 155 -6.12 6.51 16.31
N GLY A 156 -7.29 6.05 15.82
CA GLY A 156 -8.43 6.91 15.53
C GLY A 156 -8.26 7.80 14.28
N SER A 157 -7.36 7.43 13.36
CA SER A 157 -7.13 8.17 12.12
C SER A 157 -8.19 7.83 11.08
N VAL A 158 -9.30 8.59 11.08
CA VAL A 158 -10.37 8.49 10.06
C VAL A 158 -9.81 8.64 8.65
N PHE A 159 -8.87 9.58 8.50
CA PHE A 159 -8.28 9.91 7.21
C PHE A 159 -7.40 8.78 6.66
N GLY A 160 -6.48 8.24 7.48
CA GLY A 160 -5.66 7.09 7.10
C GLY A 160 -6.50 5.85 6.82
N LEU A 161 -7.51 5.59 7.64
CA LEU A 161 -8.44 4.48 7.47
C LEU A 161 -9.21 4.58 6.13
N THR A 162 -9.66 5.77 5.76
CA THR A 162 -10.31 6.01 4.46
C THR A 162 -9.37 5.66 3.30
N CYS A 163 -8.09 6.03 3.41
CA CYS A 163 -7.09 5.66 2.40
C CYS A 163 -6.96 4.16 2.25
N ASP A 164 -6.82 3.44 3.37
CA ASP A 164 -6.64 1.99 3.36
C ASP A 164 -7.84 1.28 2.77
N LEU A 165 -9.06 1.71 3.11
CA LEU A 165 -10.29 1.14 2.56
C LEU A 165 -10.41 1.39 1.05
N LEU A 166 -10.06 2.59 0.58
CA LEU A 166 -10.02 2.89 -0.84
C LEU A 166 -8.99 2.02 -1.56
N THR A 167 -7.76 1.93 -1.05
CA THR A 167 -6.72 1.07 -1.62
C THR A 167 -7.14 -0.41 -1.63
N LEU A 168 -7.72 -0.92 -0.54
CA LEU A 168 -8.25 -2.28 -0.45
C LEU A 168 -9.35 -2.54 -1.47
N SER A 169 -10.27 -1.60 -1.65
CA SER A 169 -11.33 -1.72 -2.67
C SER A 169 -10.74 -1.79 -4.08
N GLY A 170 -9.76 -0.94 -4.40
CA GLY A 170 -9.09 -0.94 -5.69
C GLY A 170 -8.33 -2.25 -5.95
N LEU A 171 -7.55 -2.71 -4.97
CA LEU A 171 -6.82 -3.97 -5.03
C LEU A 171 -7.77 -5.18 -5.16
N GLY A 172 -8.86 -5.20 -4.40
CA GLY A 172 -9.88 -6.25 -4.44
C GLY A 172 -10.56 -6.34 -5.80
N LEU A 173 -10.99 -5.20 -6.36
CA LEU A 173 -11.55 -5.12 -7.72
C LEU A 173 -10.56 -5.64 -8.77
N SER A 174 -9.30 -5.22 -8.67
CA SER A 174 -8.22 -5.64 -9.54
C SER A 174 -7.94 -7.14 -9.50
N LEU A 175 -7.96 -7.74 -8.31
CA LEU A 175 -7.78 -9.19 -8.12
C LEU A 175 -8.99 -9.97 -8.62
N ALA A 176 -10.21 -9.55 -8.27
CA ALA A 176 -11.45 -10.18 -8.73
C ALA A 176 -11.53 -10.19 -10.27
N ARG A 177 -11.23 -9.06 -10.93
CA ARG A 177 -11.16 -8.97 -12.40
C ARG A 177 -10.13 -9.92 -12.99
N HIS A 178 -8.98 -10.12 -12.33
CA HIS A 178 -7.96 -11.06 -12.79
C HIS A 178 -8.43 -12.52 -12.66
N HIS A 179 -9.12 -12.88 -11.57
CA HIS A 179 -9.68 -14.22 -11.39
C HIS A 179 -10.77 -14.53 -12.42
N LEU A 180 -11.67 -13.59 -12.70
CA LEU A 180 -12.74 -13.75 -13.71
C LEU A 180 -12.18 -13.89 -15.14
N ARG A 181 -11.01 -13.30 -15.42
CA ARG A 181 -10.33 -13.40 -16.73
C ARG A 181 -9.47 -14.65 -16.89
N ARG A 182 -9.43 -15.54 -15.88
CA ARG A 182 -8.81 -16.87 -16.00
C ARG A 182 -9.91 -17.95 -16.13
N PRO A 183 -10.51 -18.16 -17.33
CA PRO A 183 -11.21 -19.42 -17.59
C PRO A 183 -10.21 -20.57 -17.45
N GLY A 184 -10.62 -21.66 -16.78
CA GLY A 184 -9.75 -22.77 -16.40
C GLY A 184 -8.93 -23.35 -17.55
N THR A 185 -7.62 -23.09 -17.55
CA THR A 185 -6.61 -23.83 -18.32
C THR A 185 -6.27 -25.18 -17.63
N GLN A 186 -7.29 -25.86 -17.09
CA GLN A 186 -7.18 -27.19 -16.50
C GLN A 186 -8.17 -28.20 -17.10
N ALA A 187 -9.05 -27.80 -18.01
CA ALA A 187 -9.87 -28.74 -18.77
C ALA A 187 -9.20 -29.01 -20.14
N LEU A 188 -8.97 -30.30 -20.44
CA LEU A 188 -8.44 -30.87 -21.68
C LEU A 188 -6.91 -31.04 -21.78
N HIS A 189 -6.30 -31.74 -20.81
CA HIS A 189 -5.31 -32.74 -21.19
C HIS A 189 -6.08 -34.06 -21.39
N VAL A 190 -6.64 -34.25 -22.58
CA VAL A 190 -7.11 -35.58 -23.01
C VAL A 190 -5.83 -36.37 -23.31
N PRO A 191 -5.55 -37.47 -22.61
CA PRO A 191 -4.48 -38.36 -23.03
C PRO A 191 -4.89 -38.92 -24.39
N ASN A 192 -4.04 -38.68 -25.39
CA ASN A 192 -4.12 -39.33 -26.69
C ASN A 192 -3.97 -40.85 -26.47
N GLN A 193 -5.09 -41.57 -26.37
CA GLN A 193 -5.06 -43.03 -26.40
C GLN A 193 -4.84 -43.48 -27.83
N ALA A 194 -3.60 -43.90 -28.07
CA ALA A 194 -3.19 -45.04 -28.86
C ALA A 194 -3.90 -45.26 -30.20
N ALA A 195 -3.15 -44.95 -31.26
CA ALA A 195 -3.04 -45.84 -32.39
C ALA A 195 -2.57 -47.23 -31.90
N ALA A 196 -3.47 -48.21 -31.87
CA ALA A 196 -3.19 -49.65 -31.91
C ALA A 196 -4.51 -50.40 -32.06
N GLY A 197 -4.76 -50.92 -33.27
CA GLY A 197 -5.95 -51.72 -33.61
C GLY A 197 -6.25 -51.65 -35.10
#